data_AF-A0A226MB18-F1
#
_entry.id   AF-A0A226MB18-F1
#
_cell.length_a   1.000
_cell.length_b   1.000
_cell.length_c   1.000
_cell.angle_alpha   90.00
_cell.angle_beta   90.00
_cell.angle_gamma   90.00
#
_symmetry.space_group_name_H-M   'P 1'
#
loop_
_entity.id
_entity.type
_entity.pdbx_description
1 polymer ?
#
loop_
_entity_poly.entity_id
_entity_poly.type
_entity_poly.pdbx_seq_one_letter_code
_entity_poly.pdbx_strand_id
1 'polypeptide(L)'
;CFCPTGVTTAFSGKDYRLLGVDLSELPRLSIALEEAGLDSEVPTLVIAEVVLTYMENSSSDALIQWAAEHFSHVCFLLYEQMHPEDPFGRVMQQHFSQLNSALRSLSQYPDCEAQRKRFSEKGWTECSVMDMNEFFTCCIPEDEQRRVQALEPFDEYEEWHLKCSHYFVLTASKEMEPSWTPLLPSMTAPHHHGPLRLAGSISACAVQSEISGLRRYGHHSALIKPNVILTTGGFGEENGRHCRMRNFHVLIKCAGYWKARCVKKENPDKRWGECCKWDTDGKYKRNVFVLAVKCLAESDITANYIDSQRDVMVLSFIGERTV
;
A
#
# COMPACT_ATOMS: atom_id res chain seq x y z
N CYS A 1 28.11 -24.78 -8.01
CA CYS A 1 28.88 -25.69 -7.13
C CYS A 1 28.67 -25.21 -5.69
N PHE A 2 28.14 -26.05 -4.81
CA PHE A 2 27.96 -25.69 -3.39
C PHE A 2 29.34 -25.56 -2.72
N CYS A 3 29.62 -24.38 -2.17
CA CYS A 3 30.84 -24.14 -1.40
C CYS A 3 30.65 -24.64 0.04
N PRO A 4 31.62 -25.35 0.64
CA PRO A 4 31.50 -25.88 2.00
C PRO A 4 31.47 -24.82 3.12
N THR A 5 31.64 -23.53 2.80
CA THR A 5 31.69 -22.42 3.75
C THR A 5 30.36 -21.67 3.93
N GLY A 6 29.29 -22.06 3.25
CA GLY A 6 27.92 -21.61 3.56
C GLY A 6 27.54 -20.22 3.06
N VAL A 7 28.41 -19.52 2.31
CA VAL A 7 28.10 -18.33 1.52
C VAL A 7 28.21 -18.71 0.05
N THR A 8 27.17 -18.42 -0.74
CA THR A 8 27.21 -18.67 -2.19
C THR A 8 27.06 -17.35 -2.94
N THR A 9 28.17 -16.82 -3.46
CA THR A 9 28.13 -15.82 -4.53
C THR A 9 27.50 -16.48 -5.74
N ALA A 10 26.24 -16.12 -6.02
CA ALA A 10 25.46 -16.70 -7.11
C ALA A 10 25.84 -16.09 -8.46
N PHE A 11 26.24 -14.82 -8.47
CA PHE A 11 26.75 -14.12 -9.66
C PHE A 11 27.72 -13.00 -9.28
N SER A 12 28.73 -12.77 -10.13
CA SER A 12 29.72 -11.71 -9.93
C SER A 12 30.02 -11.01 -11.26
N GLY A 13 29.75 -9.71 -11.30
CA GLY A 13 30.15 -8.78 -12.35
C GLY A 13 31.13 -7.73 -11.82
N LYS A 14 31.52 -6.78 -12.68
CA LYS A 14 32.46 -5.72 -12.31
C LYS A 14 31.92 -4.83 -11.19
N ASP A 15 30.71 -4.32 -11.37
CA ASP A 15 30.06 -3.34 -10.49
C ASP A 15 28.77 -3.90 -9.86
N TYR A 16 28.58 -5.22 -9.90
CA TYR A 16 27.38 -5.89 -9.37
C TYR A 16 27.71 -7.28 -8.84
N ARG A 17 27.19 -7.61 -7.66
CA ARG A 17 27.33 -8.91 -7.01
C ARG A 17 25.95 -9.40 -6.58
N LEU A 18 25.69 -10.70 -6.77
CA LEU A 18 24.50 -11.38 -6.27
C LEU A 18 24.92 -12.45 -5.26
N LEU A 19 24.46 -12.29 -4.03
CA LEU A 19 24.83 -13.15 -2.91
C LEU A 19 23.59 -13.89 -2.41
N GLY A 20 23.70 -15.21 -2.23
CA GLY A 20 22.69 -16.01 -1.53
C GLY A 20 23.05 -16.12 -0.06
N VAL A 21 22.37 -15.35 0.78
CA VAL A 21 22.60 -15.29 2.24
C VAL A 21 21.27 -15.19 2.98
N ASP A 22 21.16 -15.90 4.10
CA ASP A 22 20.06 -15.71 5.06
C ASP A 22 20.31 -14.45 5.88
N LEU A 23 19.41 -13.47 5.79
CA LEU A 23 19.53 -12.18 6.47
C LEU A 23 19.41 -12.28 8.00
N SER A 24 18.97 -13.42 8.54
CA SER A 24 18.99 -13.69 9.98
C SER A 24 20.37 -14.15 10.49
N GLU A 25 21.29 -14.53 9.60
CA GLU A 25 22.63 -15.04 9.91
C GLU A 25 23.69 -13.94 9.71
N LEU A 26 23.64 -12.89 10.53
CA LEU A 26 24.49 -11.69 10.41
C LEU A 26 26.01 -11.95 10.27
N PRO A 27 26.61 -12.92 10.99
CA PRO A 27 28.02 -13.25 10.79
C PRO A 27 28.32 -13.73 9.37
N ARG A 28 27.41 -14.51 8.76
CA ARG A 28 27.56 -14.97 7.38
C ARG A 28 27.34 -13.85 6.38
N LEU A 29 26.40 -12.95 6.66
CA LEU A 29 26.19 -11.74 5.86
C LEU A 29 27.44 -10.88 5.82
N SER A 30 28.07 -10.64 6.97
CA SER A 30 29.30 -9.84 7.05
C SER A 30 30.43 -10.46 6.21
N ILE A 31 30.69 -11.77 6.39
CA ILE A 31 31.70 -12.50 5.60
C ILE A 31 31.38 -12.43 4.10
N ALA A 32 30.12 -12.61 3.72
CA ALA A 32 29.70 -12.59 2.32
C ALA A 32 29.91 -11.23 1.65
N LEU A 33 29.63 -10.15 2.37
CA LEU A 33 29.83 -8.78 1.89
C LEU A 33 31.31 -8.43 1.78
N GLU A 34 32.13 -8.82 2.77
CA GLU A 34 33.58 -8.66 2.74
C GLU A 34 34.21 -9.43 1.56
N GLU A 35 33.83 -10.70 1.36
CA GLU A 35 34.28 -11.51 0.21
C GLU A 35 33.80 -10.94 -1.14
N ALA A 36 32.67 -10.23 -1.14
CA ALA A 36 32.17 -9.52 -2.31
C ALA A 36 32.97 -8.23 -2.62
N GLY A 37 33.76 -7.75 -1.66
CA GLY A 37 34.58 -6.54 -1.77
C GLY A 37 33.84 -5.26 -1.41
N LEU A 38 32.77 -5.36 -0.61
CA LEU A 38 32.06 -4.19 -0.08
C LEU A 38 32.93 -3.50 0.98
N ASP A 39 33.10 -2.18 0.87
CA ASP A 39 33.88 -1.37 1.81
C ASP A 39 32.95 -0.71 2.84
N SER A 40 33.15 -0.98 4.13
CA SER A 40 32.31 -0.41 5.20
C SER A 40 32.52 1.08 5.43
N GLU A 41 33.62 1.64 4.93
CA GLU A 41 33.99 3.05 5.13
C GLU A 41 33.36 4.00 4.10
N VAL A 42 32.83 3.47 2.99
CA VAL A 42 32.20 4.30 1.95
C VAL A 42 30.70 4.53 2.23
N PRO A 43 30.13 5.66 1.77
CA PRO A 43 28.69 5.90 1.86
C PRO A 43 27.89 4.77 1.22
N THR A 44 27.06 4.12 2.04
CA THR A 44 26.29 2.94 1.66
C THR A 44 24.79 3.19 1.77
N LEU A 45 24.04 2.85 0.72
CA LEU A 45 22.57 2.81 0.75
C LEU A 45 22.09 1.36 0.90
N VAL A 46 21.39 1.08 1.99
CA VAL A 46 20.69 -0.20 2.21
C VAL A 46 19.23 -0.06 1.83
N ILE A 47 18.72 -0.96 0.99
CA ILE A 47 17.33 -0.96 0.53
C ILE A 47 16.66 -2.25 0.98
N ALA A 48 15.55 -2.13 1.71
CA ALA A 48 14.67 -3.24 2.06
C ALA A 48 13.25 -2.93 1.55
N GLU A 49 12.87 -3.53 0.44
CA GLU A 49 11.54 -3.37 -0.15
C GLU A 49 10.70 -4.61 0.14
N VAL A 50 9.82 -4.53 1.14
CA VAL A 50 8.96 -5.62 1.61
C VAL A 50 9.79 -6.86 1.98
N VAL A 51 10.73 -6.71 2.92
CA VAL A 51 11.69 -7.77 3.30
C VAL A 51 11.64 -8.07 4.80
N LEU A 52 11.89 -7.06 5.63
CA LEU A 52 11.98 -7.20 7.09
C LEU A 52 10.66 -7.64 7.69
N THR A 53 9.53 -7.26 7.07
CA THR A 53 8.18 -7.66 7.46
C THR A 53 7.99 -9.18 7.54
N TYR A 54 8.77 -9.97 6.78
CA TYR A 54 8.69 -11.43 6.78
C TYR A 54 9.62 -12.10 7.79
N MET A 55 10.62 -11.39 8.30
CA MET A 55 11.59 -11.89 9.26
C MET A 55 11.01 -11.90 10.67
N GLU A 56 11.54 -12.75 11.56
CA GLU A 56 11.30 -12.58 12.99
C GLU A 56 11.73 -11.18 13.45
N ASN A 57 10.97 -10.57 14.36
CA ASN A 57 11.25 -9.20 14.80
C ASN A 57 12.65 -9.08 15.40
N SER A 58 13.08 -10.07 16.19
CA SER A 58 14.42 -10.10 16.75
C SER A 58 15.52 -10.13 15.68
N SER A 59 15.31 -10.87 14.58
CA SER A 59 16.27 -10.98 13.49
C SER A 59 16.33 -9.71 12.65
N SER A 60 15.18 -9.12 12.31
CA SER A 60 15.14 -7.86 11.56
C SER A 60 15.65 -6.68 12.37
N ASP A 61 15.39 -6.65 13.68
CA ASP A 61 15.98 -5.64 14.58
C ASP A 61 17.49 -5.78 14.69
N ALA A 62 18.00 -7.02 14.77
CA ALA A 62 19.42 -7.28 14.78
C ALA A 62 20.07 -6.83 13.47
N LEU A 63 19.42 -7.03 12.32
CA LEU A 63 19.88 -6.57 11.02
C LEU A 63 19.92 -5.03 10.93
N ILE A 64 18.87 -4.34 11.39
CA ILE A 64 18.82 -2.86 11.43
C ILE A 64 19.95 -2.30 12.30
N GLN A 65 20.17 -2.91 13.47
CA GLN A 65 21.26 -2.51 14.37
C GLN A 65 22.63 -2.81 13.77
N TRP A 66 22.81 -4.00 13.22
CA TRP A 66 24.05 -4.41 12.57
C TRP A 66 24.41 -3.46 11.43
N ALA A 67 23.46 -3.03 10.60
CA ALA A 67 23.73 -2.09 9.52
C ALA A 67 24.23 -0.73 10.05
N ALA A 68 23.66 -0.23 11.15
CA ALA A 68 24.15 0.98 11.80
C ALA A 68 25.54 0.82 12.43
N GLU A 69 25.89 -0.38 12.89
CA GLU A 69 27.19 -0.68 13.52
C GLU A 69 28.29 -0.98 12.49
N HIS A 70 27.94 -1.65 11.39
CA HIS A 70 28.87 -2.13 10.38
C HIS A 70 29.37 -1.03 9.45
N PHE A 71 28.53 -0.05 9.13
CA PHE A 71 28.87 1.03 8.20
C PHE A 71 29.21 2.35 8.92
N SER A 72 30.25 3.04 8.43
CA SER A 72 30.62 4.37 8.90
C SER A 72 29.60 5.43 8.46
N HIS A 73 29.20 5.40 7.18
CA HIS A 73 28.21 6.30 6.59
C HIS A 73 27.10 5.50 5.89
N VAL A 74 25.88 5.53 6.43
CA VAL A 74 24.81 4.67 5.91
C VAL A 74 23.45 5.34 5.89
N CYS A 75 22.70 5.06 4.84
CA CYS A 75 21.28 5.34 4.72
C CYS A 75 20.50 4.03 4.54
N PHE A 76 19.38 3.87 5.26
CA PHE A 76 18.47 2.75 5.13
C PHE A 76 17.16 3.24 4.52
N LEU A 77 16.76 2.67 3.39
CA LEU A 77 15.47 2.85 2.75
C LEU A 77 14.61 1.62 2.98
N LEU A 78 13.47 1.80 3.64
CA LEU A 78 12.53 0.73 3.96
C LEU A 78 11.16 1.04 3.36
N TYR A 79 10.56 0.08 2.66
CA TYR A 79 9.18 0.18 2.17
C TYR A 79 8.39 -1.07 2.60
N GLU A 80 7.41 -0.92 3.50
CA GLU A 80 6.67 -2.05 4.08
C GLU A 80 5.24 -1.67 4.48
N GLN A 81 4.49 -2.67 4.95
CA GLN A 81 3.12 -2.52 5.44
C GLN A 81 3.06 -1.92 6.85
N MET A 82 1.93 -1.29 7.18
CA MET A 82 1.57 -0.81 8.52
C MET A 82 0.05 -0.95 8.78
N HIS A 83 -0.37 -0.56 9.97
CA HIS A 83 -1.75 -0.48 10.44
C HIS A 83 -2.52 -1.82 10.42
N PRO A 84 -2.11 -2.80 11.25
CA PRO A 84 -2.72 -4.13 11.27
C PRO A 84 -4.16 -4.15 11.81
N GLU A 85 -4.54 -3.17 12.62
CA GLU A 85 -5.73 -3.24 13.49
C GLU A 85 -7.02 -2.76 12.84
N ASP A 86 -6.97 -2.06 11.72
CA ASP A 86 -8.17 -1.58 11.06
C ASP A 86 -8.83 -2.68 10.18
N PRO A 87 -10.04 -2.47 9.63
CA PRO A 87 -10.68 -3.46 8.76
C PRO A 87 -9.85 -3.89 7.55
N PHE A 88 -9.11 -2.97 6.91
CA PHE A 88 -8.26 -3.27 5.78
C PHE A 88 -7.01 -4.03 6.25
N GLY A 89 -6.35 -3.55 7.30
CA GLY A 89 -5.20 -4.19 7.95
C GLY A 89 -5.46 -5.65 8.33
N ARG A 90 -6.62 -5.95 8.91
CA ARG A 90 -7.01 -7.33 9.23
C ARG A 90 -7.17 -8.21 7.99
N VAL A 91 -7.78 -7.69 6.91
CA VAL A 91 -7.90 -8.42 5.64
C VAL A 91 -6.52 -8.64 5.01
N MET A 92 -5.66 -7.63 5.04
CA MET A 92 -4.28 -7.71 4.55
C MET A 92 -3.49 -8.78 5.29
N GLN A 93 -3.51 -8.78 6.63
CA GLN A 93 -2.83 -9.80 7.43
C GLN A 93 -3.35 -11.20 7.10
N GLN A 94 -4.67 -11.38 7.04
CA GLN A 94 -5.28 -12.66 6.70
C GLN A 94 -4.85 -13.14 5.30
N HIS A 95 -4.82 -12.24 4.32
CA HIS A 95 -4.38 -12.55 2.95
C HIS A 95 -2.94 -13.09 2.94
N PHE A 96 -2.01 -12.39 3.60
CA PHE A 96 -0.61 -12.82 3.65
C PHE A 96 -0.39 -14.09 4.50
N SER A 97 -1.16 -14.30 5.56
CA SER A 97 -1.15 -15.57 6.30
C SER A 97 -1.61 -16.75 5.45
N GLN A 98 -2.65 -16.57 4.63
CA GLN A 98 -3.13 -17.62 3.71
C GLN A 98 -2.11 -17.99 2.62
N LEU A 99 -1.19 -17.08 2.31
CA LEU A 99 -0.08 -17.29 1.36
C LEU A 99 1.19 -17.86 2.02
N ASN A 100 1.14 -18.24 3.31
CA ASN A 100 2.30 -18.66 4.10
C ASN A 100 3.41 -17.61 4.19
N SER A 101 3.06 -16.33 4.08
CA SER A 101 3.99 -15.20 4.10
C SER A 101 3.51 -14.16 5.13
N ALA A 102 3.31 -14.59 6.37
CA ALA A 102 2.76 -13.73 7.42
C ALA A 102 3.63 -12.48 7.66
N LEU A 103 2.99 -11.33 7.83
CA LEU A 103 3.64 -10.04 8.11
C LEU A 103 3.96 -9.94 9.61
N ARG A 104 5.16 -10.40 10.00
CA ARG A 104 5.59 -10.51 11.40
C ARG A 104 5.87 -9.17 12.07
N SER A 105 6.44 -8.22 11.31
CA SER A 105 6.80 -6.87 11.82
C SER A 105 5.61 -6.11 12.40
N LEU A 106 4.42 -6.31 11.84
CA LEU A 106 3.21 -5.58 12.25
C LEU A 106 2.81 -5.81 13.72
N SER A 107 3.21 -6.95 14.30
CA SER A 107 2.88 -7.28 15.70
C SER A 107 3.59 -6.38 16.73
N GLN A 108 4.75 -5.83 16.38
CA GLN A 108 5.54 -4.95 17.26
C GLN A 108 5.67 -3.53 16.71
N TYR A 109 5.64 -3.37 15.39
CA TYR A 109 5.85 -2.11 14.69
C TYR A 109 4.63 -1.77 13.82
N PRO A 110 3.48 -1.42 14.43
CA PRO A 110 2.20 -1.28 13.72
C PRO A 110 2.03 0.04 12.95
N ASP A 111 2.87 1.04 13.19
CA ASP A 111 2.69 2.39 12.64
C ASP A 111 4.03 3.14 12.48
N CYS A 112 3.96 4.33 11.87
CA CYS A 112 5.11 5.20 11.63
C CYS A 112 5.87 5.57 12.92
N GLU A 113 5.17 5.78 14.05
CA GLU A 113 5.82 6.15 15.30
C GLU A 113 6.64 4.98 15.85
N ALA A 114 6.07 3.77 15.83
CA ALA A 114 6.75 2.56 16.22
C ALA A 114 7.98 2.27 15.33
N GLN A 115 7.88 2.47 14.01
CA GLN A 115 9.02 2.32 13.09
C GLN A 115 10.10 3.39 13.33
N ARG A 116 9.72 4.65 13.57
CA ARG A 116 10.70 5.70 13.91
C ARG A 116 11.46 5.36 15.18
N LYS A 117 10.73 4.93 16.22
CA LYS A 117 11.30 4.48 17.49
C LYS A 117 12.25 3.29 17.28
N ARG A 118 11.81 2.29 16.52
CA ARG A 118 12.61 1.10 16.17
C ARG A 118 13.99 1.47 15.64
N PHE A 119 14.08 2.36 14.65
CA PHE A 119 15.37 2.78 14.09
C PHE A 119 16.19 3.61 15.10
N SER A 120 15.56 4.54 15.82
CA SER A 120 16.27 5.38 16.80
C SER A 120 16.92 4.57 17.94
N GLU A 121 16.25 3.50 18.40
CA GLU A 121 16.77 2.61 19.44
C GLU A 121 17.89 1.68 18.93
N LYS A 122 18.11 1.64 17.61
CA LYS A 122 19.04 0.75 16.93
C LYS A 122 20.23 1.50 16.30
N GLY A 123 20.56 2.67 16.84
CA GLY A 123 21.77 3.42 16.50
C GLY A 123 21.66 4.34 15.29
N TRP A 124 20.44 4.56 14.77
CA TRP A 124 20.21 5.52 13.68
C TRP A 124 19.95 6.92 14.24
N THR A 125 20.64 7.93 13.70
CA THR A 125 20.60 9.31 14.23
C THR A 125 19.43 10.11 13.70
N GLU A 126 19.08 9.91 12.43
CA GLU A 126 17.98 10.58 11.76
C GLU A 126 17.01 9.55 11.18
N CYS A 127 15.70 9.81 11.25
CA CYS A 127 14.68 8.91 10.72
C CYS A 127 13.42 9.66 10.30
N SER A 128 13.10 9.60 9.01
CA SER A 128 11.88 10.11 8.39
C SER A 128 11.02 8.96 7.91
N VAL A 129 9.72 9.06 8.10
CA VAL A 129 8.75 8.03 7.72
C VAL A 129 7.43 8.69 7.36
N MET A 130 6.83 8.24 6.27
CA MET A 130 5.54 8.72 5.76
C MET A 130 4.78 7.59 5.10
N ASP A 131 3.44 7.67 5.10
CA ASP A 131 2.61 6.73 4.35
C ASP A 131 2.66 7.03 2.84
N MET A 132 2.13 6.12 2.02
CA MET A 132 2.18 6.30 0.57
C MET A 132 1.23 7.38 0.04
N ASN A 133 0.22 7.82 0.81
CA ASN A 133 -0.60 8.97 0.42
C ASN A 133 0.22 10.26 0.59
N GLU A 134 0.90 10.42 1.72
CA GLU A 134 1.81 11.54 1.96
C GLU A 134 2.95 11.53 0.94
N PHE A 135 3.55 10.38 0.65
CA PHE A 135 4.57 10.27 -0.39
C PHE A 135 4.05 10.70 -1.77
N PHE A 136 2.89 10.19 -2.21
CA PHE A 136 2.32 10.55 -3.51
C PHE A 136 2.00 12.05 -3.59
N THR A 137 1.49 12.64 -2.51
CA THR A 137 1.06 14.05 -2.50
C THR A 137 2.19 15.04 -2.30
N CYS A 138 3.20 14.71 -1.49
CA CYS A 138 4.27 15.63 -1.10
C CYS A 138 5.60 15.39 -1.83
N CYS A 139 5.89 14.17 -2.27
CA CYS A 139 7.18 13.82 -2.87
C CYS A 139 7.13 13.69 -4.40
N ILE A 140 5.95 13.45 -4.99
CA ILE A 140 5.80 13.32 -6.44
C ILE A 140 5.40 14.67 -7.05
N PRO A 141 6.13 15.20 -8.05
CA PRO A 141 5.75 16.42 -8.76
C PRO A 141 4.34 16.36 -9.35
N GLU A 142 3.60 17.48 -9.34
CA GLU A 142 2.22 17.51 -9.82
C GLU A 142 2.05 17.08 -11.28
N ASP A 143 3.02 17.39 -12.14
CA ASP A 143 3.04 16.98 -13.54
C ASP A 143 3.18 15.46 -13.69
N GLU A 144 4.00 14.82 -12.86
CA GLU A 144 4.10 13.36 -12.79
C GLU A 144 2.82 12.72 -12.23
N GLN A 145 2.21 13.32 -11.19
CA GLN A 145 0.90 12.86 -10.69
C GLN A 145 -0.17 12.89 -11.80
N ARG A 146 -0.25 14.00 -12.55
CA ARG A 146 -1.18 14.15 -13.68
C ARG A 146 -0.87 13.17 -14.81
N ARG A 147 0.42 12.95 -15.11
CA ARG A 147 0.84 11.99 -16.14
C ARG A 147 0.39 10.58 -15.79
N VAL A 148 0.61 10.14 -14.55
CA VAL A 148 0.19 8.82 -14.05
C VAL A 148 -1.33 8.68 -14.07
N GLN A 149 -2.07 9.68 -13.58
CA GLN A 149 -3.54 9.68 -13.60
C GLN A 149 -4.14 9.65 -15.02
N ALA A 150 -3.37 10.04 -16.04
CA ALA A 150 -3.82 10.03 -17.43
C ALA A 150 -3.54 8.69 -18.17
N LEU A 151 -2.81 7.76 -17.57
CA LEU A 151 -2.45 6.48 -18.21
C LEU A 151 -3.66 5.59 -18.46
N GLU A 152 -4.55 5.51 -17.47
CA GLU A 152 -5.77 4.71 -17.56
C GLU A 152 -6.94 5.36 -16.78
N PRO A 153 -8.20 5.16 -17.21
CA PRO A 153 -9.35 5.56 -16.41
C PRO A 153 -9.33 4.80 -15.08
N PHE A 154 -9.31 5.53 -13.97
CA PHE A 154 -9.28 4.98 -12.61
C PHE A 154 -10.43 5.57 -11.80
N ASP A 155 -11.26 4.72 -11.18
CA ASP A 155 -12.41 5.14 -10.36
C ASP A 155 -12.40 4.52 -8.94
N GLU A 156 -11.38 3.75 -8.59
CA GLU A 156 -11.22 3.06 -7.30
C GLU A 156 -10.37 3.88 -6.30
N TYR A 157 -10.61 5.20 -6.22
CA TYR A 157 -9.80 6.09 -5.39
C TYR A 157 -9.85 5.73 -3.91
N GLU A 158 -11.01 5.38 -3.35
CA GLU A 158 -11.14 5.01 -1.95
C GLU A 158 -10.27 3.79 -1.59
N GLU A 159 -10.23 2.79 -2.48
CA GLU A 159 -9.44 1.57 -2.29
C GLU A 159 -7.94 1.87 -2.44
N TRP A 160 -7.57 2.74 -3.38
CA TRP A 160 -6.20 3.20 -3.53
C TRP A 160 -5.70 3.98 -2.31
N HIS A 161 -6.48 4.94 -1.79
CA HIS A 161 -6.11 5.68 -0.58
C HIS A 161 -5.99 4.75 0.63
N LEU A 162 -6.91 3.79 0.79
CA LEU A 162 -6.82 2.77 1.84
C LEU A 162 -5.53 1.96 1.70
N LYS A 163 -5.21 1.48 0.49
CA LYS A 163 -3.95 0.76 0.24
C LYS A 163 -2.74 1.63 0.59
N CYS A 164 -2.73 2.89 0.17
CA CYS A 164 -1.63 3.81 0.43
C CYS A 164 -1.46 4.16 1.91
N SER A 165 -2.54 4.18 2.71
CA SER A 165 -2.46 4.36 4.17
C SER A 165 -1.89 3.15 4.92
N HIS A 166 -1.77 2.00 4.25
CA HIS A 166 -1.28 0.75 4.85
C HIS A 166 0.12 0.38 4.41
N TYR A 167 0.80 1.25 3.68
CA TYR A 167 2.19 1.11 3.32
C TYR A 167 2.92 2.40 3.65
N PHE A 168 4.17 2.28 4.07
CA PHE A 168 5.03 3.43 4.34
C PHE A 168 6.34 3.31 3.59
N VAL A 169 6.98 4.45 3.43
CA VAL A 169 8.40 4.56 3.11
C VAL A 169 9.12 5.24 4.27
N LEU A 170 10.26 4.69 4.66
CA LEU A 170 11.11 5.18 5.74
C LEU A 170 12.52 5.35 5.22
N THR A 171 13.15 6.45 5.59
CA THR A 171 14.59 6.68 5.45
C THR A 171 15.20 6.92 6.81
N ALA A 172 16.20 6.12 7.17
CA ALA A 172 17.04 6.38 8.31
C ALA A 172 18.47 6.66 7.84
N SER A 173 19.22 7.48 8.58
CA SER A 173 20.63 7.70 8.30
C SER A 173 21.46 7.81 9.56
N LYS A 174 22.72 7.38 9.47
CA LYS A 174 23.78 7.57 10.47
C LYS A 174 24.93 8.31 9.80
N GLU A 175 25.32 9.43 10.39
CA GLU A 175 26.49 10.23 9.97
C GLU A 175 26.52 10.58 8.47
N MET A 176 25.36 10.84 7.87
CA MET A 176 25.24 11.37 6.49
C MET A 176 24.78 12.83 6.49
N GLU A 177 25.28 13.61 5.53
CA GLU A 177 24.82 14.98 5.28
C GLU A 177 23.33 15.01 4.84
N PRO A 178 22.56 16.05 5.20
CA PRO A 178 21.12 16.14 4.92
C PRO A 178 20.74 16.08 3.44
N SER A 179 21.66 16.36 2.51
CA SER A 179 21.39 16.26 1.06
C SER A 179 21.19 14.84 0.55
N TRP A 180 21.36 13.83 1.42
CA TRP A 180 21.30 12.41 1.08
C TRP A 180 20.06 11.69 1.59
N THR A 181 19.18 12.37 2.33
CA THR A 181 17.92 11.78 2.82
C THR A 181 16.79 12.07 1.80
N PRO A 182 16.41 11.09 0.97
CA PRO A 182 15.50 11.33 -0.16
C PRO A 182 14.07 11.68 0.27
N LEU A 183 13.75 11.52 1.56
CA LEU A 183 12.44 11.84 2.13
C LEU A 183 12.43 13.11 2.99
N LEU A 184 13.48 13.95 2.96
CA LEU A 184 13.35 15.28 3.57
C LEU A 184 12.34 16.07 2.71
N PRO A 185 11.15 16.38 3.24
CA PRO A 185 10.26 17.26 2.53
C PRO A 185 10.97 18.61 2.44
N SER A 186 11.23 19.10 1.23
CA SER A 186 11.60 20.51 1.01
C SER A 186 10.48 21.47 1.45
N MET A 187 9.38 20.96 1.99
CA MET A 187 8.18 21.69 2.32
C MET A 187 7.78 21.35 3.74
N THR A 188 7.63 22.37 4.57
CA THR A 188 6.92 22.31 5.85
C THR A 188 5.64 21.48 5.66
N ALA A 189 5.67 20.22 6.09
CA ALA A 189 4.44 19.46 6.27
C ALA A 189 3.55 20.35 7.15
N PRO A 190 2.31 20.64 6.77
CA PRO A 190 1.41 21.39 7.63
C PRO A 190 1.36 20.64 8.95
N HIS A 191 1.95 21.23 10.00
CA HIS A 191 1.83 20.70 11.35
C HIS A 191 0.36 20.38 11.57
N HIS A 192 0.10 19.13 11.94
CA HIS A 192 -1.21 18.58 12.22
C HIS A 192 -2.13 19.67 12.76
N HIS A 193 -3.25 19.87 12.06
CA HIS A 193 -4.35 20.69 12.54
C HIS A 193 -4.51 20.47 14.04
N GLY A 194 -4.40 21.56 14.82
CA GLY A 194 -4.55 21.52 16.28
C GLY A 194 -5.77 20.71 16.70
N PRO A 195 -5.81 20.19 17.94
CA PRO A 195 -6.72 19.12 18.37
C PRO A 195 -8.11 19.32 17.78
N LEU A 196 -8.52 18.37 16.92
CA LEU A 196 -9.81 18.38 16.24
C LEU A 196 -10.88 18.71 17.28
N ARG A 197 -11.49 19.90 17.16
CA ARG A 197 -12.55 20.31 18.08
C ARG A 197 -13.70 19.34 17.89
N LEU A 198 -13.91 18.47 18.86
CA LEU A 198 -14.99 17.50 18.86
C LEU A 198 -16.32 18.27 18.82
N ALA A 199 -17.01 18.24 17.68
CA ALA A 199 -18.27 18.97 17.45
C ALA A 199 -19.49 18.27 18.10
N GLY A 200 -19.31 17.64 19.26
CA GLY A 200 -20.31 16.81 19.95
C GLY A 200 -20.20 15.32 19.62
N SER A 201 -21.02 14.51 20.28
CA SER A 201 -21.13 13.06 20.06
C SER A 201 -22.54 12.68 19.64
N ILE A 202 -22.66 11.79 18.66
CA ILE A 202 -23.93 11.18 18.25
C ILE A 202 -23.84 9.70 18.63
N SER A 203 -24.79 9.23 19.43
CA SER A 203 -24.91 7.80 19.71
C SER A 203 -25.51 7.10 18.48
N ALA A 204 -24.72 6.23 17.86
CA ALA A 204 -25.18 5.36 16.79
C ALA A 204 -25.32 3.92 17.32
N CYS A 205 -26.38 3.24 16.93
CA CYS A 205 -26.58 1.82 17.20
C CYS A 205 -26.70 1.08 15.87
N ALA A 206 -25.84 0.08 15.67
CA ALA A 206 -25.93 -0.79 14.50
C ALA A 206 -27.10 -1.76 14.71
N VAL A 207 -28.09 -1.71 13.81
CA VAL A 207 -29.20 -2.67 13.79
C VAL A 207 -28.91 -3.68 12.69
N GLN A 208 -28.81 -4.97 13.04
CA GLN A 208 -28.69 -6.02 12.04
C GLN A 208 -30.00 -6.10 11.24
N SER A 209 -29.89 -6.00 9.92
CA SER A 209 -31.00 -6.23 9.01
C SER A 209 -30.79 -7.55 8.29
N GLU A 210 -31.75 -8.46 8.39
CA GLU A 210 -31.75 -9.74 7.67
C GLU A 210 -32.00 -9.58 6.15
N ILE A 211 -32.07 -8.35 5.66
CA ILE A 211 -32.50 -8.05 4.30
C ILE A 211 -31.29 -8.11 3.36
N SER A 212 -31.25 -9.20 2.58
CA SER A 212 -30.27 -9.42 1.53
C SER A 212 -30.16 -8.22 0.60
N GLY A 213 -28.93 -7.80 0.32
CA GLY A 213 -28.62 -6.74 -0.62
C GLY A 213 -28.63 -5.33 -0.05
N LEU A 214 -28.98 -5.07 1.21
CA LEU A 214 -28.72 -3.74 1.81
C LEU A 214 -27.23 -3.51 2.09
N ARG A 215 -26.47 -4.57 2.32
CA ARG A 215 -25.01 -4.54 2.39
C ARG A 215 -24.45 -4.27 0.98
N ARG A 216 -24.14 -3.00 0.70
CA ARG A 216 -23.65 -2.54 -0.60
C ARG A 216 -22.86 -1.24 -0.51
N TYR A 217 -22.03 -0.98 -1.51
CA TYR A 217 -21.18 0.20 -1.67
C TYR A 217 -21.56 0.98 -2.92
N GLY A 218 -21.23 2.27 -2.99
CA GLY A 218 -21.52 3.12 -4.16
C GLY A 218 -23.02 3.27 -4.48
N HIS A 219 -23.90 3.09 -3.50
CA HIS A 219 -25.34 3.20 -3.66
C HIS A 219 -25.83 4.63 -3.43
N HIS A 220 -27.00 4.95 -3.97
CA HIS A 220 -27.67 6.22 -3.71
C HIS A 220 -28.93 6.00 -2.87
N SER A 221 -29.14 6.85 -1.86
CA SER A 221 -30.31 6.81 -0.98
C SER A 221 -30.99 8.17 -0.95
N ALA A 222 -32.30 8.20 -1.20
CA ALA A 222 -33.09 9.43 -1.22
C ALA A 222 -34.31 9.29 -0.30
N LEU A 223 -34.59 10.34 0.48
CA LEU A 223 -35.82 10.45 1.26
C LEU A 223 -36.99 10.78 0.32
N ILE A 224 -37.92 9.85 0.13
CA ILE A 224 -39.06 10.03 -0.82
C ILE A 224 -40.35 10.47 -0.13
N LYS A 225 -40.49 10.18 1.17
CA LYS A 225 -41.58 10.65 2.06
C LYS A 225 -41.03 10.81 3.47
N PRO A 226 -41.71 11.56 4.37
CA PRO A 226 -41.41 11.47 5.80
C PRO A 226 -41.37 10.00 6.21
N ASN A 227 -40.27 9.57 6.82
CA ASN A 227 -40.04 8.18 7.24
C ASN A 227 -39.86 7.14 6.12
N VAL A 228 -39.64 7.52 4.86
CA VAL A 228 -39.40 6.56 3.76
C VAL A 228 -38.17 6.93 2.96
N ILE A 229 -37.17 6.04 2.97
CA ILE A 229 -35.93 6.16 2.20
C ILE A 229 -35.96 5.11 1.07
N LEU A 230 -35.62 5.54 -0.15
CA LEU A 230 -35.40 4.68 -1.29
C LEU A 230 -33.89 4.56 -1.54
N THR A 231 -33.37 3.34 -1.54
CA THR A 231 -31.97 3.02 -1.83
C THR A 231 -31.90 2.26 -3.17
N THR A 232 -31.00 2.69 -4.06
CA THR A 232 -30.81 2.08 -5.38
C THR A 232 -29.34 2.11 -5.83
N GLY A 233 -29.00 1.28 -6.81
CA GLY A 233 -27.66 1.17 -7.36
C GLY A 233 -26.65 0.53 -6.39
N GLY A 234 -25.37 0.74 -6.69
CA GLY A 234 -24.25 0.19 -5.93
C GLY A 234 -23.89 -1.26 -6.25
N PHE A 235 -22.84 -1.73 -5.60
CA PHE A 235 -22.34 -3.10 -5.66
C PHE A 235 -22.47 -3.75 -4.29
N GLY A 236 -22.90 -5.00 -4.25
CA GLY A 236 -23.14 -5.72 -3.01
C GLY A 236 -23.09 -7.21 -3.24
N GLU A 237 -23.51 -7.97 -2.24
CA GLU A 237 -23.45 -9.42 -2.28
C GLU A 237 -24.83 -10.02 -2.61
N GLU A 238 -24.89 -10.85 -3.65
CA GLU A 238 -26.05 -11.67 -4.01
C GLU A 238 -25.59 -13.12 -4.22
N ASN A 239 -26.17 -14.07 -3.47
CA ASN A 239 -25.81 -15.49 -3.51
C ASN A 239 -24.30 -15.76 -3.32
N GLY A 240 -23.65 -15.03 -2.40
CA GLY A 240 -22.21 -15.19 -2.13
C GLY A 240 -21.28 -14.58 -3.19
N ARG A 241 -21.83 -13.87 -4.20
CA ARG A 241 -21.03 -13.20 -5.23
C ARG A 241 -21.19 -11.69 -5.14
N HIS A 242 -20.06 -10.99 -5.19
CA HIS A 242 -20.06 -9.54 -5.34
C HIS A 242 -20.54 -9.18 -6.75
N CYS A 243 -21.58 -8.36 -6.86
CA CYS A 243 -22.17 -7.99 -8.13
C CYS A 243 -22.87 -6.62 -8.07
N ARG A 244 -23.20 -6.09 -9.24
CA ARG A 244 -23.97 -4.85 -9.36
C ARG A 244 -25.41 -5.10 -8.92
N MET A 245 -25.86 -4.35 -7.92
CA MET A 245 -27.20 -4.49 -7.37
C MET A 245 -28.25 -3.93 -8.35
N ARG A 246 -29.21 -4.77 -8.74
CA ARG A 246 -30.34 -4.38 -9.61
C ARG A 246 -31.64 -4.12 -8.86
N ASN A 247 -31.64 -4.45 -7.57
CA ASN A 247 -32.82 -4.36 -6.71
C ASN A 247 -32.89 -2.98 -6.05
N PHE A 248 -34.12 -2.51 -5.87
CA PHE A 248 -34.43 -1.33 -5.07
C PHE A 248 -34.73 -1.74 -3.64
N HIS A 249 -34.31 -0.94 -2.68
CA HIS A 249 -34.63 -1.17 -1.27
C HIS A 249 -35.36 0.03 -0.73
N VAL A 250 -36.51 -0.20 -0.08
CA VAL A 250 -37.30 0.83 0.57
C VAL A 250 -37.18 0.63 2.07
N LEU A 251 -36.67 1.63 2.79
CA LEU A 251 -36.63 1.67 4.24
C LEU A 251 -37.77 2.55 4.75
N ILE A 252 -38.64 2.00 5.59
CA ILE A 252 -39.82 2.64 6.15
C ILE A 252 -39.67 2.67 7.68
N LYS A 253 -39.71 3.86 8.28
CA LYS A 253 -39.73 4.01 9.74
C LYS A 253 -41.16 3.83 10.25
N CYS A 254 -41.37 2.80 11.08
CA CYS A 254 -42.64 2.50 11.74
C CYS A 254 -42.40 2.42 13.26
N ALA A 255 -43.17 3.17 14.05
CA ALA A 255 -43.11 3.14 15.53
C ALA A 255 -41.68 3.32 16.10
N GLY A 256 -40.87 4.18 15.49
CA GLY A 256 -39.49 4.46 15.91
C GLY A 256 -38.42 3.57 15.27
N TYR A 257 -38.79 2.45 14.63
CA TYR A 257 -37.85 1.48 14.04
C TYR A 257 -37.88 1.50 12.51
N TRP A 258 -36.74 1.29 11.87
CA TRP A 258 -36.64 1.15 10.41
C TRP A 258 -36.90 -0.30 9.98
N LYS A 259 -37.85 -0.49 9.06
CA LYS A 259 -38.08 -1.75 8.35
C LYS A 259 -37.65 -1.59 6.91
N ALA A 260 -36.93 -2.53 6.34
CA ALA A 260 -36.62 -2.49 4.92
C ALA A 260 -37.42 -3.52 4.11
N ARG A 261 -37.61 -3.24 2.82
CA ARG A 261 -38.25 -4.13 1.85
C ARG A 261 -37.45 -4.07 0.55
N CYS A 262 -37.19 -5.24 -0.05
CA CYS A 262 -36.60 -5.34 -1.38
C CYS A 262 -37.71 -5.31 -2.42
N VAL A 263 -37.61 -4.40 -3.39
CA VAL A 263 -38.49 -4.31 -4.56
C VAL A 263 -37.69 -4.79 -5.75
N LYS A 264 -38.08 -5.95 -6.29
CA LYS A 264 -37.48 -6.54 -7.48
C LYS A 264 -38.20 -6.04 -8.73
N LYS A 265 -37.45 -5.81 -9.81
CA LYS A 265 -38.03 -5.54 -11.12
C LYS A 265 -38.64 -6.85 -11.65
N GLU A 266 -39.89 -6.80 -12.07
CA GLU A 266 -40.64 -7.96 -12.58
C GLU A 266 -40.04 -8.53 -13.89
N ASN A 267 -39.24 -7.72 -14.61
CA ASN A 267 -38.55 -8.10 -15.85
C ASN A 267 -37.06 -7.68 -15.83
N PRO A 268 -36.13 -8.59 -15.51
CA PRO A 268 -34.70 -8.28 -15.32
C PRO A 268 -33.92 -8.04 -16.62
N ASP A 269 -34.42 -8.50 -17.78
CA ASP A 269 -33.68 -8.49 -19.06
C ASP A 269 -33.83 -7.22 -19.90
N LYS A 270 -34.80 -6.35 -19.60
CA LYS A 270 -34.88 -5.05 -20.27
C LYS A 270 -33.90 -4.08 -19.61
N ARG A 271 -32.76 -3.83 -20.27
CA ARG A 271 -31.86 -2.71 -19.93
C ARG A 271 -32.71 -1.47 -19.75
N TRP A 272 -32.46 -0.71 -18.69
CA TRP A 272 -33.21 0.52 -18.38
C TRP A 272 -33.23 1.52 -19.55
N GLY A 273 -32.24 1.44 -20.45
CA GLY A 273 -32.13 2.26 -21.64
C GLY A 273 -33.07 1.93 -22.80
N GLU A 274 -33.81 0.81 -22.78
CA GLU A 274 -34.74 0.46 -23.88
C GLU A 274 -36.17 0.99 -23.67
N CYS A 275 -36.51 1.46 -22.46
CA CYS A 275 -37.82 2.09 -22.20
C CYS A 275 -37.84 3.61 -22.40
N CYS A 276 -36.71 4.22 -22.76
CA CYS A 276 -36.65 5.63 -23.14
C CYS A 276 -36.56 5.71 -24.66
N LYS A 277 -37.70 5.85 -25.35
CA LYS A 277 -37.68 6.42 -26.70
C LYS A 277 -37.19 7.84 -26.56
N TRP A 278 -35.98 8.08 -27.04
CA TRP A 278 -35.46 9.43 -27.26
C TRP A 278 -36.31 10.05 -28.35
N ASP A 279 -37.05 11.10 -28.01
CA ASP A 279 -37.57 12.00 -29.02
C ASP A 279 -36.37 12.67 -29.69
N THR A 280 -36.43 12.73 -31.01
CA THR A 280 -35.39 13.22 -31.90
C THR A 280 -35.13 14.70 -31.63
N ASP A 281 -34.06 15.02 -30.92
CA ASP A 281 -33.05 15.98 -31.38
C ASP A 281 -31.89 16.16 -30.40
N GLY A 282 -30.67 16.05 -30.93
CA GLY A 282 -29.58 16.91 -30.48
C GLY A 282 -28.64 16.41 -29.38
N LYS A 283 -27.71 15.53 -29.77
CA LYS A 283 -26.31 15.45 -29.30
C LYS A 283 -26.06 15.08 -27.81
N TYR A 284 -25.61 13.85 -27.59
CA TYR A 284 -24.32 13.60 -26.94
C TYR A 284 -23.74 12.26 -27.38
N LYS A 285 -22.63 12.32 -28.13
CA LYS A 285 -21.82 11.16 -28.52
C LYS A 285 -20.99 10.73 -27.33
N ARG A 286 -20.91 9.42 -27.05
CA ARG A 286 -19.61 8.80 -26.79
C ARG A 286 -19.63 7.34 -27.22
N ASN A 287 -18.71 7.08 -28.14
CA ASN A 287 -18.53 5.87 -28.91
C ASN A 287 -17.99 4.75 -28.03
N VAL A 288 -18.48 3.54 -28.27
CA VAL A 288 -17.73 2.31 -27.97
C VAL A 288 -16.60 2.21 -28.98
N PHE A 289 -15.36 2.08 -28.52
CA PHE A 289 -14.24 1.64 -29.34
C PHE A 289 -13.65 0.38 -28.71
N VAL A 290 -13.58 -0.69 -29.50
CA VAL A 290 -12.70 -1.84 -29.30
C VAL A 290 -11.65 -1.74 -30.41
N LEU A 291 -10.37 -1.70 -30.04
CA LEU A 291 -9.28 -1.95 -30.98
C LEU A 291 -8.07 -2.55 -30.23
N ALA A 292 -7.48 -3.57 -30.83
CA ALA A 292 -6.31 -4.31 -30.35
C ALA A 292 -5.04 -3.93 -31.15
N VAL A 293 -3.88 -4.38 -30.62
CA VAL A 293 -2.59 -4.71 -31.31
C VAL A 293 -1.39 -3.73 -31.18
N LYS A 294 -0.46 -4.08 -30.26
CA LYS A 294 0.97 -4.49 -30.42
C LYS A 294 2.13 -3.48 -30.65
N CYS A 295 3.18 -3.74 -29.84
CA CYS A 295 4.66 -3.66 -30.03
C CYS A 295 5.48 -2.39 -29.65
N LEU A 296 6.30 -2.60 -28.60
CA LEU A 296 7.72 -2.29 -28.38
C LEU A 296 8.24 -0.84 -28.46
N ALA A 297 8.87 -0.37 -27.37
CA ALA A 297 10.28 0.02 -27.32
C ALA A 297 10.74 0.27 -25.86
N GLU A 298 12.02 -0.01 -25.63
CA GLU A 298 12.82 0.14 -24.40
C GLU A 298 13.05 1.61 -23.99
N SER A 299 13.62 1.75 -22.79
CA SER A 299 14.43 2.89 -22.28
C SER A 299 13.62 4.07 -21.72
N ASP A 300 13.96 4.75 -20.61
CA ASP A 300 15.16 4.84 -19.79
C ASP A 300 14.73 5.17 -18.35
N ILE A 301 15.14 4.36 -17.35
CA ILE A 301 15.21 4.88 -15.98
C ILE A 301 16.58 5.52 -15.84
N THR A 302 16.57 6.84 -15.74
CA THR A 302 17.74 7.69 -15.58
C THR A 302 18.56 7.27 -14.36
N ALA A 303 19.67 6.61 -14.64
CA ALA A 303 20.85 6.56 -13.80
C ALA A 303 21.45 7.97 -13.69
N ASN A 304 20.91 8.81 -12.81
CA ASN A 304 21.48 10.11 -12.48
C ASN A 304 21.46 10.31 -10.96
N TYR A 305 22.07 9.41 -10.19
CA TYR A 305 22.54 9.72 -8.82
C TYR A 305 23.52 8.70 -8.23
N ILE A 306 24.25 7.94 -9.06
CA ILE A 306 25.29 7.01 -8.59
C ILE A 306 26.64 7.57 -9.03
N ASP A 307 27.27 8.32 -8.14
CA ASP A 307 28.69 8.69 -8.26
C ASP A 307 29.54 7.45 -8.00
N SER A 308 30.72 7.40 -8.61
CA SER A 308 31.71 6.32 -8.60
C SER A 308 32.34 5.97 -7.24
N GLN A 309 31.80 6.49 -6.13
CA GLN A 309 32.25 6.28 -4.75
C GLN A 309 31.12 5.79 -3.83
N ARG A 310 30.12 5.09 -4.36
CA ARG A 310 28.90 4.74 -3.63
C ARG A 310 28.55 3.27 -3.82
N ASP A 311 28.21 2.61 -2.72
CA ASP A 311 27.71 1.25 -2.72
C ASP A 311 26.21 1.21 -2.42
N VAL A 312 25.49 0.33 -3.12
CA VAL A 312 24.06 0.08 -2.91
C VAL A 312 23.86 -1.39 -2.57
N MET A 313 23.36 -1.65 -1.38
CA MET A 313 22.95 -2.98 -0.93
C MET A 313 21.44 -3.13 -1.05
N VAL A 314 20.99 -4.00 -1.96
CA VAL A 314 19.57 -4.33 -2.11
C VAL A 314 19.28 -5.64 -1.40
N LEU A 315 18.41 -5.60 -0.40
CA LEU A 315 17.87 -6.77 0.27
C LEU A 315 16.65 -7.25 -0.48
N SER A 316 16.54 -8.56 -0.68
CA SER A 316 15.40 -9.17 -1.36
C SER A 316 14.97 -10.43 -0.63
N PHE A 317 13.66 -10.58 -0.43
CA PHE A 317 13.09 -11.78 0.14
C PHE A 317 12.87 -12.82 -0.98
N ILE A 318 13.49 -13.98 -0.86
CA ILE A 318 13.20 -15.14 -1.70
C ILE A 318 12.37 -16.10 -0.86
N GLY A 319 11.05 -16.05 -0.99
CA GLY A 319 10.17 -16.99 -0.32
C GLY A 319 10.34 -18.39 -0.88
N GLU A 320 10.64 -19.37 -0.02
CA GLU A 320 10.53 -20.77 -0.38
C GLU A 320 9.05 -21.11 -0.60
N ARG A 321 8.63 -21.28 -1.87
CA ARG A 321 7.42 -22.03 -2.16
C ARG A 321 7.71 -23.49 -1.81
N THR A 322 7.31 -23.89 -0.61
CA THR A 322 7.12 -25.32 -0.33
C THR A 322 6.00 -25.79 -1.24
N VAL A 323 6.38 -26.55 -2.28
CA VAL A 323 5.46 -27.26 -3.18
C VAL A 323 4.95 -28.51 -2.47
#